data_AF-A0A6A6U988-F1
#
_entry.id   AF-A0A6A6U988-F1
#
_cell.length_a   1.000
_cell.length_b   1.000
_cell.length_c   1.000
_cell.angle_alpha   90.00
_cell.angle_beta   90.00
_cell.angle_gamma   90.00
#
_symmetry.space_group_name_H-M   'P 1'
#
loop_
_entity.id
_entity.type
_entity.pdbx_description
1 polymer ?
#
loop_
_entity_poly.entity_id
_entity_poly.type
_entity_poly.pdbx_seq_one_letter_code
_entity_poly.pdbx_strand_id
1 'polypeptide(L)'
;MSGFEPPDDIFSIGMACQTCAAMILHFSGSCWAEVSAEYTLKLEKCPDDEAVGLALRKDQLGRSQNHPLERSEEVPENAVTSLGEYSQPDVQVFMESRNSRLADRTTRPVIAHLYKEGLIKSSYDPAPPQETNPAIGVAIALTEPGRSPAFAISYNFSVVKENPNNLVEEAKAFLKQNPGARFSILRPWSFSMFFPAKFGEALRKKSTFVDMPGRTWECEFLPKESPYSDWYMKQNVEQEIERYTILLPQERSKVLHRRDVILVMAENEIDCLRDTMKTACALQSSRLFELDVNKSFFNVDAEFLERMDARYLGVV
;
A
#
# COMPACT_ATOMS: atom_id res chain seq x y z
N MET A 1 29.97 4.46 3.93
CA MET A 1 29.87 3.52 2.80
C MET A 1 30.02 2.12 3.36
N SER A 2 28.92 1.51 3.80
CA SER A 2 28.88 0.08 4.13
C SER A 2 28.57 -0.67 2.84
N GLY A 3 29.38 -1.68 2.52
CA GLY A 3 29.23 -2.50 1.33
C GLY A 3 27.85 -3.16 1.30
N PHE A 4 27.24 -3.18 0.12
CA PHE A 4 26.11 -4.04 -0.18
C PHE A 4 26.64 -5.48 -0.23
N GLU A 5 26.52 -6.20 0.88
CA GLU A 5 26.65 -7.66 0.85
C GLU A 5 25.32 -8.21 0.31
N PRO A 6 25.33 -8.98 -0.80
CA PRO A 6 24.12 -9.66 -1.24
C PRO A 6 23.61 -10.57 -0.11
N PRO A 7 22.29 -10.82 -0.02
CA PRO A 7 21.74 -11.66 1.03
C PRO A 7 22.30 -13.09 0.92
N ASP A 8 23.26 -13.43 1.78
CA ASP A 8 23.87 -14.77 1.90
C ASP A 8 22.93 -15.82 2.51
N ASP A 9 21.69 -15.45 2.80
CA ASP A 9 20.70 -16.34 3.40
C ASP A 9 19.84 -16.98 2.31
N ILE A 10 20.01 -18.30 2.17
CA ILE A 10 19.29 -19.17 1.23
C ILE A 10 17.75 -19.02 1.35
N PHE A 11 17.24 -18.64 2.52
CA PHE A 11 15.82 -18.35 2.73
C PHE A 11 15.38 -17.02 2.08
N SER A 12 16.23 -15.99 2.13
CA SER A 12 15.95 -14.70 1.49
C SER A 12 15.98 -14.84 -0.04
N ILE A 13 16.88 -15.67 -0.57
CA ILE A 13 16.91 -16.05 -1.99
C ILE A 13 15.66 -16.89 -2.34
N GLY A 14 15.27 -17.85 -1.50
CA GLY A 14 14.10 -18.70 -1.71
C GLY A 14 12.77 -17.95 -1.76
N MET A 15 12.55 -16.98 -0.86
CA MET A 15 11.36 -16.11 -0.91
C MET A 15 11.36 -15.21 -2.14
N ALA A 16 12.51 -14.61 -2.48
CA ALA A 16 12.64 -13.83 -3.71
C ALA A 16 12.30 -14.70 -4.93
N CYS A 17 12.78 -15.95 -5.00
CA CYS A 17 12.47 -16.89 -6.08
C CYS A 17 10.98 -17.30 -6.13
N GLN A 18 10.33 -17.53 -5.00
CA GLN A 18 8.89 -17.88 -4.95
C GLN A 18 8.01 -16.69 -5.34
N THR A 19 8.32 -15.48 -4.87
CA THR A 19 7.61 -14.27 -5.33
C THR A 19 7.90 -14.00 -6.80
N CYS A 20 9.15 -14.17 -7.24
CA CYS A 20 9.52 -14.07 -8.66
C CYS A 20 8.71 -15.07 -9.50
N ALA A 21 8.58 -16.32 -9.07
CA ALA A 21 7.79 -17.34 -9.73
C ALA A 21 6.28 -16.99 -9.74
N ALA A 22 5.74 -16.51 -8.62
CA ALA A 22 4.35 -16.04 -8.55
C ALA A 22 4.12 -14.83 -9.45
N MET A 23 5.04 -13.87 -9.48
CA MET A 23 4.98 -12.70 -10.35
C MET A 23 5.06 -13.10 -11.82
N ILE A 24 5.94 -14.02 -12.20
CA ILE A 24 6.03 -14.57 -13.56
C ILE A 24 4.71 -15.25 -13.94
N LEU A 25 4.12 -16.05 -13.04
CA LEU A 25 2.81 -16.68 -13.25
C LEU A 25 1.69 -15.65 -13.44
N HIS A 26 1.71 -14.54 -12.69
CA HIS A 26 0.74 -13.45 -12.82
C HIS A 26 0.98 -12.52 -14.01
N PHE A 27 2.21 -12.46 -14.54
CA PHE A 27 2.57 -11.63 -15.69
C PHE A 27 2.11 -12.26 -17.02
N SER A 28 2.11 -13.60 -17.12
CA SER A 28 1.91 -14.29 -18.41
C SER A 28 1.14 -15.61 -18.37
N GLY A 29 0.84 -16.18 -17.20
CA GLY A 29 0.39 -17.56 -17.10
C GLY A 29 1.55 -18.51 -17.36
N SER A 30 1.31 -19.82 -17.25
CA SER A 30 2.28 -20.92 -17.07
C SER A 30 3.39 -21.11 -18.14
N CYS A 31 3.60 -20.18 -19.06
CA CYS A 31 4.40 -20.36 -20.28
C CYS A 31 5.85 -19.82 -20.27
N TRP A 32 6.37 -19.25 -19.17
CA TRP A 32 7.69 -18.55 -19.21
C TRP A 32 8.77 -19.08 -18.26
N ALA A 33 8.54 -20.20 -17.61
CA ALA A 33 9.45 -20.69 -16.57
C ALA A 33 10.03 -22.07 -16.90
N GLU A 34 10.90 -22.15 -17.92
CA GLU A 34 12.03 -23.08 -17.83
C GLU A 34 13.22 -22.31 -17.25
N VAL A 35 13.41 -22.45 -15.94
CA VAL A 35 14.66 -22.03 -15.29
C VAL A 35 15.72 -23.01 -15.77
N SER A 36 16.65 -22.54 -16.60
CA SER A 36 17.76 -23.38 -17.05
C SER A 36 18.62 -23.80 -15.85
N ALA A 37 19.42 -24.85 -16.03
CA ALA A 37 20.42 -25.27 -15.03
C ALA A 37 21.44 -24.17 -14.67
N GLU A 38 21.48 -23.09 -15.47
CA GLU A 38 22.35 -21.92 -15.31
C GLU A 38 21.62 -20.72 -14.67
N TYR A 39 20.39 -20.90 -14.18
CA TYR A 39 19.55 -19.82 -13.65
C TYR A 39 19.27 -18.69 -14.67
N THR A 40 19.30 -19.01 -15.96
CA THR A 40 18.90 -18.10 -17.03
C THR A 40 17.45 -18.37 -17.44
N LEU A 41 16.64 -17.31 -17.44
CA LEU A 41 15.27 -17.33 -17.94
C LEU A 41 15.29 -16.97 -19.42
N LYS A 42 14.96 -17.94 -20.29
CA LYS A 42 14.72 -17.64 -21.70
C LYS A 42 13.32 -17.09 -21.86
N LEU A 43 13.26 -15.83 -22.30
CA LEU A 43 12.01 -15.14 -22.57
C LEU A 43 11.67 -15.28 -24.08
N GLU A 44 10.94 -16.34 -24.48
CA GLU A 44 10.47 -16.56 -25.86
C GLU A 44 8.93 -16.62 -25.93
N LYS A 45 8.29 -15.76 -26.74
CA LYS A 45 6.82 -15.73 -26.90
C LYS A 45 6.33 -16.89 -27.77
N CYS A 46 5.34 -17.64 -27.28
CA CYS A 46 4.54 -18.57 -28.05
C CYS A 46 3.24 -17.89 -28.53
N PRO A 47 2.66 -18.27 -29.68
CA PRO A 47 1.39 -17.70 -30.16
C PRO A 47 0.21 -17.83 -29.18
N ASP A 48 0.21 -18.87 -28.34
CA ASP A 48 -0.80 -19.09 -27.30
C ASP A 48 -0.73 -18.05 -26.16
N ASP A 49 0.39 -17.32 -26.04
CA ASP A 49 0.64 -16.36 -24.95
C ASP A 49 -0.23 -15.11 -25.05
N GLU A 50 -0.66 -14.73 -26.26
CA GLU A 50 -1.51 -13.55 -26.43
C GLU A 50 -2.90 -13.77 -25.82
N ALA A 51 -3.48 -14.96 -26.03
CA ALA A 51 -4.76 -15.34 -25.47
C ALA A 51 -4.70 -15.46 -23.94
N VAL A 52 -3.63 -16.06 -23.41
CA VAL A 52 -3.40 -16.18 -21.97
C VAL A 52 -3.20 -14.80 -21.34
N GLY A 53 -2.40 -13.93 -21.96
CA GLY A 53 -2.17 -12.56 -21.52
C GLY A 53 -3.46 -11.72 -21.51
N LEU A 54 -4.33 -11.89 -22.51
CA LEU A 54 -5.64 -11.22 -22.54
C LEU A 54 -6.55 -11.71 -21.41
N ALA A 55 -6.60 -13.02 -21.16
CA ALA A 55 -7.38 -13.61 -20.07
C ALA A 55 -6.91 -13.11 -18.70
N LEU A 56 -5.60 -13.02 -18.47
CA LEU A 56 -5.02 -12.47 -17.24
C LEU A 56 -5.34 -10.98 -17.06
N ARG A 57 -5.24 -10.17 -18.11
CA ARG A 57 -5.64 -8.75 -18.03
C ARG A 57 -7.13 -8.59 -17.70
N LYS A 58 -7.98 -9.46 -18.25
CA LYS A 58 -9.41 -9.47 -17.92
C LYS A 58 -9.66 -9.86 -16.46
N ASP A 59 -8.96 -10.86 -15.93
CA ASP A 59 -9.02 -11.23 -14.51
C ASP A 59 -8.53 -10.07 -13.62
N GLN A 60 -7.36 -9.51 -13.92
CA GLN A 60 -6.79 -8.36 -13.22
C GLN A 60 -7.77 -7.18 -13.18
N LEU A 61 -8.43 -6.88 -14.30
CA LEU A 61 -9.41 -5.81 -14.36
C LEU A 61 -10.68 -6.15 -13.56
N GLY A 62 -11.15 -7.40 -13.62
CA GLY A 62 -12.24 -7.87 -12.78
C GLY A 62 -11.93 -7.74 -11.30
N ARG A 63 -10.71 -8.06 -10.88
CA ARG A 63 -10.25 -7.88 -9.48
C ARG A 63 -10.17 -6.41 -9.08
N SER A 64 -9.72 -5.54 -9.97
CA SER A 64 -9.63 -4.11 -9.66
C SER A 64 -11.01 -3.44 -9.58
N GLN A 65 -12.00 -3.94 -10.32
CA GLN A 65 -13.36 -3.38 -10.38
C GLN A 65 -14.32 -3.98 -9.34
N ASN A 66 -14.23 -5.28 -9.05
CA ASN A 66 -15.26 -6.00 -8.27
C ASN A 66 -15.02 -6.03 -6.75
N HIS A 67 -14.36 -5.02 -6.19
CA HIS A 67 -14.30 -4.90 -4.73
C HIS A 67 -15.65 -4.33 -4.21
N PRO A 68 -16.37 -5.03 -3.33
CA PRO A 68 -17.75 -4.67 -2.97
C PRO A 68 -17.83 -3.25 -2.40
N LEU A 69 -18.61 -2.41 -3.06
CA LEU A 69 -19.03 -1.09 -2.62
C LEU A 69 -20.49 -0.86 -3.03
N GLU A 70 -21.43 -1.52 -2.35
CA GLU A 70 -22.82 -1.07 -2.37
C GLU A 70 -22.97 0.06 -1.34
N ARG A 71 -23.58 1.18 -1.76
CA ARG A 71 -23.77 2.40 -0.96
C ARG A 71 -25.27 2.75 -0.98
N SER A 72 -25.80 3.23 0.15
CA SER A 72 -27.17 3.77 0.27
C SER A 72 -27.14 5.20 0.85
N GLU A 73 -28.28 5.89 0.91
CA GLU A 73 -28.36 7.34 1.17
C GLU A 73 -28.54 7.76 2.66
N GLU A 74 -28.63 6.81 3.62
CA GLU A 74 -28.98 7.14 5.02
C GLU A 74 -27.80 7.43 5.96
N VAL A 75 -27.82 8.57 6.65
CA VAL A 75 -26.79 9.04 7.60
C VAL A 75 -27.26 8.87 9.06
N PRO A 76 -26.42 8.41 10.02
CA PRO A 76 -26.80 8.33 11.44
C PRO A 76 -27.05 9.68 12.10
N GLU A 77 -27.99 9.75 13.05
CA GLU A 77 -28.44 11.01 13.69
C GLU A 77 -27.36 11.77 14.49
N ASN A 78 -26.32 11.09 14.99
CA ASN A 78 -25.26 11.69 15.84
C ASN A 78 -23.92 11.88 15.11
N ALA A 79 -23.94 11.69 13.80
CA ALA A 79 -22.75 11.69 12.98
C ALA A 79 -22.36 13.14 12.64
N VAL A 80 -21.13 13.54 12.98
CA VAL A 80 -20.57 14.85 12.61
C VAL A 80 -19.76 14.66 11.34
N THR A 81 -19.77 15.61 10.40
CA THR A 81 -18.92 15.56 9.20
C THR A 81 -17.49 15.20 9.61
N SER A 82 -16.95 14.12 9.04
CA SER A 82 -15.58 13.75 9.34
C SER A 82 -14.64 14.89 8.94
N LEU A 83 -13.46 14.97 9.57
CA LEU A 83 -12.39 15.82 9.05
C LEU A 83 -12.18 15.57 7.54
N GLY A 84 -11.70 16.58 6.81
CA GLY A 84 -11.42 16.51 5.36
C GLY A 84 -10.42 15.41 4.95
N GLU A 85 -9.92 14.65 5.90
CA GLU A 85 -8.98 13.53 5.79
C GLU A 85 -9.69 12.20 5.51
N TYR A 86 -10.95 12.05 5.93
CA TYR A 86 -11.77 10.84 5.69
C TYR A 86 -12.84 11.04 4.62
N SER A 87 -13.08 12.28 4.19
CA SER A 87 -14.07 12.60 3.17
C SER A 87 -13.47 12.48 1.77
N GLN A 88 -13.97 11.53 0.98
CA GLN A 88 -13.83 11.60 -0.48
C GLN A 88 -14.85 12.61 -1.02
N PRO A 89 -14.62 13.23 -2.20
CA PRO A 89 -15.59 14.13 -2.83
C PRO A 89 -17.00 13.51 -2.95
N ASP A 90 -17.05 12.18 -3.11
CA ASP A 90 -18.25 11.40 -3.37
C ASP A 90 -18.64 10.46 -2.21
N VAL A 91 -17.99 10.56 -1.02
CA VAL A 91 -18.29 9.73 0.16
C VAL A 91 -18.47 10.61 1.39
N GLN A 92 -19.69 10.66 1.90
CA GLN A 92 -19.97 11.27 3.20
C GLN A 92 -19.59 10.29 4.30
N VAL A 93 -18.39 10.49 4.85
CA VAL A 93 -17.95 9.82 6.08
C VAL A 93 -18.24 10.74 7.25
N PHE A 94 -18.71 10.16 8.35
CA PHE A 94 -19.02 10.88 9.56
C PHE A 94 -18.26 10.30 10.74
N MET A 95 -17.89 11.16 11.69
CA MET A 95 -17.29 10.77 12.94
C MET A 95 -18.34 10.80 14.05
N GLU A 96 -18.47 9.69 14.77
CA GLU A 96 -19.33 9.61 15.96
C GLU A 96 -18.73 10.42 17.11
N SER A 97 -19.59 11.10 17.87
CA SER A 97 -19.19 11.84 19.08
C SER A 97 -18.49 10.93 20.10
N ARG A 98 -17.50 11.48 20.81
CA ARG A 98 -16.76 10.75 21.86
C ARG A 98 -17.66 10.22 22.99
N ASN A 99 -18.83 10.81 23.20
CA ASN A 99 -19.77 10.36 24.22
C ASN A 99 -20.83 9.40 23.68
N SER A 100 -20.75 9.02 22.39
CA SER A 100 -21.70 8.10 21.75
C SER A 100 -21.50 6.67 22.24
N ARG A 101 -22.61 6.01 22.59
CA ARG A 101 -22.61 4.56 22.88
C ARG A 101 -22.19 3.74 21.67
N LEU A 102 -22.44 4.24 20.45
CA LEU A 102 -22.05 3.57 19.21
C LEU A 102 -20.53 3.61 19.05
N ALA A 103 -19.89 4.74 19.34
CA ALA A 103 -18.45 4.86 19.31
C ALA A 103 -17.76 3.88 20.28
N ASP A 104 -18.27 3.78 21.51
CA ASP A 104 -17.74 2.83 22.50
C ASP A 104 -17.91 1.36 22.09
N ARG A 105 -19.10 1.00 21.59
CA ARG A 105 -19.40 -0.36 21.10
C ARG A 105 -18.56 -0.76 19.89
N THR A 106 -18.20 0.20 19.05
CA THR A 106 -17.39 -0.03 17.85
C THR A 106 -15.90 -0.14 18.19
N THR A 107 -15.40 0.78 19.00
CA THR A 107 -13.95 0.90 19.23
C THR A 107 -13.41 -0.10 20.25
N ARG A 108 -14.13 -0.35 21.34
CA ARG A 108 -13.64 -1.19 22.44
C ARG A 108 -13.32 -2.64 22.02
N PRO A 109 -14.17 -3.35 21.24
CA PRO A 109 -13.86 -4.71 20.81
C PRO A 109 -12.63 -4.78 19.89
N VAL A 110 -12.48 -3.80 18.99
CA VAL A 110 -11.32 -3.72 18.09
C VAL A 110 -10.04 -3.49 18.89
N ILE A 111 -10.04 -2.56 19.84
CA ILE A 111 -8.88 -2.32 20.73
C ILE A 111 -8.54 -3.58 21.53
N ALA A 112 -9.54 -4.27 22.10
CA ALA A 112 -9.31 -5.51 22.85
C ALA A 112 -8.70 -6.60 21.96
N HIS A 113 -9.14 -6.71 20.71
CA HIS A 113 -8.57 -7.64 19.74
C HIS A 113 -7.13 -7.25 19.38
N LEU A 114 -6.88 -5.99 19.01
CA LEU A 114 -5.53 -5.49 18.71
C LEU A 114 -4.54 -5.72 19.85
N TYR A 115 -4.98 -5.52 21.09
CA TYR A 115 -4.17 -5.77 22.27
C TYR A 115 -3.86 -7.26 22.44
N LYS A 116 -4.87 -8.12 22.29
CA LYS A 116 -4.73 -9.58 22.37
C LYS A 116 -3.76 -10.12 21.32
N GLU A 117 -3.81 -9.60 20.09
CA GLU A 117 -2.93 -9.99 18.99
C GLU A 117 -1.53 -9.35 19.06
N GLY A 118 -1.25 -8.53 20.09
CA GLY A 118 0.04 -7.87 20.27
C GLY A 118 0.35 -6.77 19.25
N LEU A 119 -0.67 -6.24 18.58
CA LEU A 119 -0.54 -5.13 17.62
C LEU A 119 -0.48 -3.77 18.33
N ILE A 120 -1.04 -3.69 19.55
CA ILE A 120 -0.92 -2.54 20.45
C ILE A 120 -0.57 -3.00 21.86
N LYS A 121 -0.04 -2.10 22.68
CA LYS A 121 0.18 -2.29 24.11
C LYS A 121 -0.21 -1.05 24.91
N SER A 122 -0.35 -1.21 26.22
CA SER A 122 -0.57 -0.06 27.11
C SER A 122 0.64 0.88 27.08
N SER A 123 0.38 2.17 26.90
CA SER A 123 1.39 3.22 27.10
C SER A 123 1.43 3.59 28.58
N TYR A 124 2.61 3.57 29.18
CA TYR A 124 2.82 4.07 30.55
C TYR A 124 3.26 5.54 30.58
N ASP A 125 3.60 6.11 29.43
CA ASP A 125 3.84 7.54 29.33
C ASP A 125 2.49 8.26 29.44
N PRO A 126 2.34 9.20 30.39
CA PRO A 126 1.13 10.02 30.46
C PRO A 126 0.99 10.73 29.12
N ALA A 127 -0.21 10.70 28.54
CA ALA A 127 -0.49 11.42 27.31
C ALA A 127 -0.03 12.88 27.51
N PRO A 128 1.00 13.36 26.78
CA PRO A 128 1.38 14.76 26.88
C PRO A 128 0.13 15.63 26.61
N PRO A 129 0.01 16.80 27.24
CA PRO A 129 -1.05 17.74 26.88
C PRO A 129 -1.15 17.85 25.35
N GLN A 130 -2.37 17.83 24.80
CA GLN A 130 -2.58 17.92 23.33
C GLN A 130 -1.83 19.12 22.71
N GLU A 131 -1.59 20.16 23.51
CA GLU A 131 -0.82 21.36 23.16
C GLU A 131 0.69 21.13 22.96
N THR A 132 1.29 20.08 23.55
CA THR A 132 2.74 19.82 23.50
C THR A 132 3.13 18.61 22.65
N ASN A 133 2.16 17.76 22.27
CA ASN A 133 2.39 16.67 21.33
C ASN A 133 1.24 16.54 20.32
N PRO A 134 1.39 17.08 19.09
CA PRO A 134 0.36 17.03 18.06
C PRO A 134 0.12 15.61 17.49
N ALA A 135 0.90 14.61 17.92
CA ALA A 135 0.85 13.25 17.39
C ALA A 135 -0.02 12.27 18.20
N ILE A 136 -0.76 12.72 19.21
CA ILE A 136 -1.64 11.84 19.97
C ILE A 136 -2.93 11.61 19.19
N GLY A 137 -3.15 10.36 18.79
CA GLY A 137 -4.39 9.91 18.15
C GLY A 137 -5.54 9.76 19.14
N VAL A 138 -6.75 9.69 18.61
CA VAL A 138 -7.97 9.37 19.33
C VAL A 138 -8.66 8.24 18.59
N ALA A 139 -9.01 7.17 19.31
CA ALA A 139 -9.85 6.12 18.77
C ALA A 139 -11.25 6.70 18.48
N ILE A 140 -11.70 6.55 17.24
CA ILE A 140 -12.98 7.06 16.78
C ILE A 140 -13.76 5.96 16.07
N ALA A 141 -15.07 6.14 16.00
CA ALA A 141 -15.92 5.35 15.12
C ALA A 141 -16.31 6.23 13.92
N LEU A 142 -15.93 5.76 12.74
CA LEU A 142 -16.38 6.30 11.47
C LEU A 142 -17.67 5.61 11.07
N THR A 143 -18.62 6.38 10.60
CA THR A 143 -19.89 5.88 10.09
C THR A 143 -20.06 6.36 8.66
N GLU A 144 -20.53 5.44 7.82
CA GLU A 144 -20.87 5.67 6.43
C GLU A 144 -22.28 5.13 6.21
N PRO A 145 -23.09 5.78 5.37
CA PRO A 145 -24.38 5.26 4.98
C PRO A 145 -24.35 3.81 4.47
N GLY A 146 -25.16 2.94 5.09
CA GLY A 146 -25.27 1.51 4.74
C GLY A 146 -24.11 0.61 5.22
N ARG A 147 -23.16 1.15 5.99
CA ARG A 147 -22.04 0.37 6.55
C ARG A 147 -22.10 0.31 8.06
N SER A 148 -21.71 -0.85 8.59
CA SER A 148 -21.38 -0.97 10.00
C SER A 148 -20.29 0.05 10.35
N PRO A 149 -20.39 0.72 11.51
CA PRO A 149 -19.36 1.65 11.96
C PRO A 149 -17.97 1.00 11.96
N ALA A 150 -16.98 1.72 11.47
CA ALA A 150 -15.60 1.28 11.38
C ALA A 150 -14.74 1.96 12.46
N PHE A 151 -13.81 1.22 13.03
CA PHE A 151 -12.78 1.79 13.90
C PHE A 151 -11.75 2.56 13.06
N ALA A 152 -11.37 3.74 13.54
CA ALA A 152 -10.21 4.48 13.03
C ALA A 152 -9.48 5.18 14.18
N ILE A 153 -8.28 5.65 13.87
CA ILE A 153 -7.49 6.50 14.78
C ILE A 153 -7.36 7.86 14.11
N SER A 154 -8.01 8.87 14.69
CA SER A 154 -7.86 10.25 14.23
C SER A 154 -6.74 10.92 14.99
N TYR A 155 -5.75 11.38 14.26
CA TYR A 155 -4.61 12.09 14.82
C TYR A 155 -4.78 13.59 14.58
N ASN A 156 -4.53 14.40 15.61
CA ASN A 156 -4.84 15.83 15.60
C ASN A 156 -3.71 16.68 15.01
N PHE A 157 -3.36 16.48 13.74
CA PHE A 157 -2.33 17.26 13.07
C PHE A 157 -2.81 17.76 11.70
N SER A 158 -2.35 18.95 11.31
CA SER A 158 -2.51 19.44 9.93
C SER A 158 -1.28 19.01 9.13
N VAL A 159 -1.32 17.88 8.43
CA VAL A 159 -0.27 17.57 7.45
C VAL A 159 -0.60 18.37 6.20
N VAL A 160 0.39 19.14 5.74
CA VAL A 160 0.38 19.70 4.38
C VAL A 160 0.30 18.49 3.45
N LYS A 161 -0.88 18.21 2.91
CA LYS A 161 -1.05 17.18 1.88
C LYS A 161 -0.17 17.61 0.70
N GLU A 162 0.95 16.93 0.49
CA GLU A 162 1.67 17.03 -0.79
C GLU A 162 0.66 16.74 -1.90
N ASN A 163 0.62 17.59 -2.92
CA ASN A 163 -0.26 17.39 -4.06
C ASN A 163 0.24 16.14 -4.79
N PRO A 164 -0.43 14.99 -4.62
CA PRO A 164 0.22 13.73 -4.94
C PRO A 164 0.27 13.58 -6.46
N ASN A 165 1.41 13.13 -6.99
CA ASN A 165 1.56 12.86 -8.41
C ASN A 165 0.41 11.98 -8.91
N ASN A 166 -0.22 12.40 -10.01
CA ASN A 166 -1.22 11.60 -10.67
C ASN A 166 -0.50 10.51 -11.48
N LEU A 167 -0.41 9.31 -10.91
CA LEU A 167 0.28 8.17 -11.52
C LEU A 167 -0.24 7.84 -12.92
N VAL A 168 -1.54 8.09 -13.21
CA VAL A 168 -2.13 7.87 -14.53
C VAL A 168 -1.61 8.89 -15.53
N GLU A 169 -1.51 10.16 -15.15
CA GLU A 169 -0.98 11.21 -16.03
C GLU A 169 0.52 11.02 -16.29
N GLU A 170 1.26 10.54 -15.30
CA GLU A 170 2.67 10.13 -15.48
C GLU A 170 2.79 8.95 -16.46
N ALA A 171 1.95 7.93 -16.32
CA ALA A 171 1.92 6.79 -17.25
C ALA A 171 1.57 7.22 -18.69
N LYS A 172 0.62 8.14 -18.85
CA LYS A 172 0.28 8.74 -20.17
C LYS A 172 1.42 9.54 -20.76
N ALA A 173 2.08 10.37 -19.94
CA ALA A 173 3.23 11.14 -20.38
C ALA A 173 4.37 10.23 -20.84
N PHE A 174 4.59 9.12 -20.12
CA PHE A 174 5.56 8.10 -20.48
C PHE A 174 5.18 7.36 -21.78
N LEU A 175 3.90 6.98 -21.95
CA LEU A 175 3.40 6.32 -23.17
C LEU A 175 3.56 7.20 -24.43
N LYS A 176 3.37 8.52 -24.31
CA LYS A 176 3.58 9.46 -25.43
C LYS A 176 5.02 9.45 -25.94
N GLN A 177 5.99 9.22 -25.06
CA GLN A 177 7.41 9.13 -25.40
C GLN A 177 7.78 7.71 -25.85
N ASN A 178 7.06 6.71 -25.35
CA ASN A 178 7.34 5.29 -25.55
C ASN A 178 6.06 4.55 -25.99
N PRO A 179 5.72 4.50 -27.29
CA PRO A 179 4.45 3.94 -27.76
C PRO A 179 4.21 2.46 -27.40
N GLY A 180 5.26 1.71 -27.09
CA GLY A 180 5.20 0.32 -26.63
C GLY A 180 5.09 0.14 -25.11
N ALA A 181 4.97 1.24 -24.36
CA ALA A 181 5.16 1.21 -22.92
C ALA A 181 4.19 0.27 -22.20
N ARG A 182 4.73 -0.42 -21.19
CA ARG A 182 4.00 -1.31 -20.30
C ARG A 182 4.25 -0.93 -18.85
N PHE A 183 3.25 -1.21 -18.03
CA PHE A 183 3.19 -0.74 -16.65
C PHE A 183 2.99 -1.90 -15.69
N SER A 184 3.54 -1.78 -14.48
CA SER A 184 3.16 -2.60 -13.35
C SER A 184 2.86 -1.72 -12.14
N ILE A 185 1.82 -2.07 -11.39
CA ILE A 185 1.48 -1.50 -10.11
C ILE A 185 1.85 -2.51 -9.03
N LEU A 186 2.81 -2.15 -8.18
CA LEU A 186 3.23 -2.95 -7.04
C LEU A 186 2.65 -2.36 -5.76
N ARG A 187 2.06 -3.23 -4.94
CA ARG A 187 1.49 -2.90 -3.64
C ARG A 187 2.25 -3.67 -2.57
N PRO A 188 2.92 -3.00 -1.63
CA PRO A 188 3.38 -3.65 -0.42
C PRO A 188 2.18 -4.22 0.35
N TRP A 189 2.35 -5.43 0.85
CA TRP A 189 1.42 -6.04 1.76
C TRP A 189 1.26 -5.16 2.99
N SER A 190 0.01 -5.02 3.42
CA SER A 190 -0.33 -4.23 4.58
C SER A 190 -1.64 -4.72 5.18
N PHE A 191 -1.74 -4.61 6.50
CA PHE A 191 -2.98 -4.84 7.21
C PHE A 191 -3.98 -3.71 6.91
N SER A 192 -5.24 -3.90 7.31
CA SER A 192 -6.26 -2.86 7.17
C SER A 192 -5.84 -1.55 7.87
N MET A 193 -5.22 -1.64 9.05
CA MET A 193 -4.84 -0.48 9.86
C MET A 193 -3.34 -0.19 9.93
N PHE A 194 -2.48 -1.14 9.54
CA PHE A 194 -1.04 -1.04 9.75
C PHE A 194 -0.25 -1.36 8.49
N PHE A 195 0.85 -0.65 8.28
CA PHE A 195 1.94 -1.12 7.44
C PHE A 195 2.76 -2.17 8.22
N PRO A 196 3.36 -3.17 7.56
CA PRO A 196 4.16 -4.22 8.21
C PRO A 196 5.53 -3.71 8.71
N ALA A 197 5.65 -2.42 8.98
CA ALA A 197 6.86 -1.79 9.50
C ALA A 197 6.79 -1.71 11.03
N LYS A 198 7.66 -2.45 11.72
CA LYS A 198 7.80 -2.34 13.18
C LYS A 198 8.52 -1.05 13.55
N PHE A 199 8.04 -0.40 14.60
CA PHE A 199 8.66 0.82 15.09
C PHE A 199 9.87 0.55 16.00
N GLY A 200 10.90 1.37 15.84
CA GLY A 200 11.82 1.67 16.92
C GLY A 200 11.11 2.45 18.04
N GLU A 201 11.62 2.36 19.27
CA GLU A 201 10.97 2.92 20.46
C GLU A 201 10.57 4.41 20.33
N ALA A 202 11.43 5.22 19.72
CA ALA A 202 11.18 6.66 19.53
C ALA A 202 9.98 6.97 18.62
N LEU A 203 9.68 6.09 17.65
CA LEU A 203 8.56 6.28 16.73
C LEU A 203 7.26 5.67 17.29
N ARG A 204 7.34 4.63 18.13
CA ARG A 204 6.15 4.09 18.84
C ARG A 204 5.40 5.17 19.61
N LYS A 205 6.13 6.04 20.32
CA LYS A 205 5.57 7.17 21.07
C LYS A 205 4.78 8.16 20.20
N LYS A 206 5.14 8.28 18.93
CA LYS A 206 4.49 9.14 17.93
C LYS A 206 3.26 8.51 17.27
N SER A 207 2.98 7.25 17.57
CA SER A 207 1.82 6.51 17.08
C SER A 207 0.80 6.22 18.19
N THR A 208 0.98 6.87 19.35
CA THR A 208 0.11 6.67 20.51
C THR A 208 -1.28 7.21 20.24
N PHE A 209 -2.28 6.56 20.82
CA PHE A 209 -3.66 7.04 20.78
C PHE A 209 -4.38 6.81 22.10
N VAL A 210 -5.39 7.61 22.36
CA VAL A 210 -6.29 7.46 23.53
C VAL A 210 -7.62 6.87 23.11
N ASP A 211 -8.18 6.01 23.94
CA ASP A 211 -9.53 5.48 23.73
C ASP A 211 -10.62 6.31 24.44
N MET A 212 -11.87 5.86 24.33
CA MET A 212 -13.02 6.59 24.87
C MET A 212 -12.90 6.81 26.38
N PRO A 213 -12.58 5.77 27.20
CA PRO A 213 -12.30 5.95 28.63
C PRO A 213 -11.04 6.77 28.97
N GLY A 214 -10.18 7.09 27.99
CA GLY A 214 -8.94 7.84 28.19
C GLY A 214 -7.72 6.98 28.51
N ARG A 215 -7.76 5.67 28.23
CA ARG A 215 -6.58 4.81 28.29
C ARG A 215 -5.70 5.07 27.08
N THR A 216 -4.39 5.06 27.30
CA THR A 216 -3.40 5.33 26.25
C THR A 216 -2.80 4.02 25.72
N TRP A 217 -2.70 3.93 24.40
CA TRP A 217 -2.22 2.77 23.68
C TRP A 217 -1.06 3.15 22.76
N GLU A 218 -0.06 2.27 22.64
CA GLU A 218 1.05 2.36 21.68
C GLU A 218 0.85 1.32 20.59
N CYS A 219 1.07 1.70 19.32
CA CYS A 219 1.09 0.75 18.21
C CYS A 219 2.48 0.10 18.08
N GLU A 220 2.52 -1.22 17.88
CA GLU A 220 3.78 -1.94 17.60
C GLU A 220 4.19 -1.81 16.12
N PHE A 221 3.21 -1.61 15.24
CA PHE A 221 3.38 -1.40 13.80
C PHE A 221 2.91 0.00 13.39
N LEU A 222 3.40 0.49 12.26
CA LEU A 222 3.09 1.82 11.71
C LEU A 222 1.59 1.93 11.32
N PRO A 223 0.76 2.70 12.05
CA PRO A 223 -0.66 2.82 11.72
C PRO A 223 -0.84 3.69 10.49
N LYS A 224 -1.65 3.27 9.51
CA LYS A 224 -1.80 3.96 8.22
C LYS A 224 -2.26 5.41 8.35
N GLU A 225 -3.12 5.68 9.33
CA GLU A 225 -3.69 7.01 9.61
C GLU A 225 -2.70 7.96 10.32
N SER A 226 -1.53 7.49 10.74
CA SER A 226 -0.56 8.36 11.42
C SER A 226 0.08 9.37 10.44
N PRO A 227 0.41 10.58 10.91
CA PRO A 227 1.01 11.63 10.06
C PRO A 227 2.33 11.19 9.47
N TYR A 228 3.06 10.42 10.26
CA TYR A 228 4.40 9.98 9.96
C TYR A 228 4.38 8.80 9.00
N SER A 229 3.24 8.17 8.79
CA SER A 229 3.16 6.92 8.03
C SER A 229 3.36 7.14 6.56
N ASP A 230 2.70 8.14 5.97
CA ASP A 230 2.91 8.51 4.58
C ASP A 230 4.37 8.93 4.32
N TRP A 231 4.94 9.78 5.18
CA TRP A 231 6.34 10.19 5.08
C TRP A 231 7.31 9.01 5.25
N TYR A 232 7.09 8.16 6.26
CA TYR A 232 7.94 7.02 6.54
C TYR A 232 7.90 6.01 5.40
N MET A 233 6.71 5.69 4.88
CA MET A 233 6.56 4.83 3.71
C MET A 233 7.24 5.43 2.49
N LYS A 234 7.01 6.72 2.21
CA LYS A 234 7.64 7.43 1.10
C LYS A 234 9.16 7.31 1.16
N GLN A 235 9.77 7.64 2.30
CA GLN A 235 11.22 7.63 2.49
C GLN A 235 11.83 6.23 2.40
N ASN A 236 11.21 5.23 3.03
CA ASN A 236 11.75 3.87 2.98
C ASN A 236 11.57 3.25 1.59
N VAL A 237 10.42 3.43 0.94
CA VAL A 237 10.21 2.96 -0.43
C VAL A 237 11.16 3.68 -1.40
N GLU A 238 11.34 5.00 -1.29
CA GLU A 238 12.35 5.76 -2.06
C GLU A 238 13.74 5.17 -1.86
N GLN A 239 14.19 5.01 -0.62
CA GLN A 239 15.53 4.50 -0.32
C GLN A 239 15.75 3.09 -0.88
N GLU A 240 14.77 2.19 -0.74
CA GLU A 240 14.91 0.83 -1.25
C GLU A 240 14.87 0.80 -2.79
N ILE A 241 14.04 1.63 -3.43
CA ILE A 241 14.03 1.75 -4.89
C ILE A 241 15.35 2.38 -5.38
N GLU A 242 15.83 3.46 -4.75
CA GLU A 242 17.06 4.17 -5.12
C GLU A 242 18.30 3.28 -5.06
N ARG A 243 18.41 2.42 -4.03
CA ARG A 243 19.48 1.43 -3.92
C ARG A 243 19.58 0.54 -5.16
N TYR A 244 18.46 0.26 -5.81
CA TYR A 244 18.39 -0.60 -6.98
C TYR A 244 18.27 0.15 -8.30
N THR A 245 17.81 1.40 -8.35
CA THR A 245 17.82 2.22 -9.58
C THR A 245 19.23 2.53 -10.06
N ILE A 246 20.24 2.48 -9.17
CA ILE A 246 21.66 2.50 -9.56
C ILE A 246 22.02 1.30 -10.47
N LEU A 247 21.27 0.19 -10.38
CA LEU A 247 21.42 -1.02 -11.20
C LEU A 247 20.44 -1.07 -12.39
N LEU A 248 19.61 -0.04 -12.57
CA LEU A 248 18.74 0.13 -13.72
C LEU A 248 19.38 1.05 -14.76
N PRO A 249 19.27 0.75 -16.06
CA PRO A 249 19.56 1.74 -17.09
C PRO A 249 18.60 2.92 -16.93
N GLN A 250 19.08 4.04 -16.39
CA GLN A 250 18.29 5.23 -16.04
C GLN A 250 17.51 5.83 -17.22
N GLU A 251 17.88 5.48 -18.45
CA GLU A 251 17.27 6.00 -19.68
C GLU A 251 16.02 5.23 -20.13
N ARG A 252 15.79 4.00 -19.62
CA ARG A 252 14.75 3.08 -20.17
C ARG A 252 13.61 2.73 -19.21
N SER A 253 13.73 3.12 -17.96
CA SER A 253 12.85 2.66 -16.89
C SER A 253 12.61 3.77 -15.88
N LYS A 254 11.34 4.04 -15.56
CA LYS A 254 10.96 5.02 -14.54
C LYS A 254 10.11 4.35 -13.49
N VAL A 255 10.58 4.36 -12.25
CA VAL A 255 9.82 3.89 -11.09
C VAL A 255 9.35 5.12 -10.32
N LEU A 256 8.04 5.22 -10.12
CA LEU A 256 7.40 6.22 -9.29
C LEU A 256 6.67 5.55 -8.16
N HIS A 257 6.41 6.27 -7.09
CA HIS A 257 5.56 5.79 -6.02
C HIS A 257 4.67 6.92 -5.48
N ARG A 258 3.63 6.50 -4.78
CA ARG A 258 2.70 7.34 -4.05
C ARG A 258 2.20 6.55 -2.86
N ARG A 259 2.54 6.98 -1.64
CA ARG A 259 2.27 6.22 -0.40
C ARG A 259 2.80 4.80 -0.52
N ASP A 260 1.90 3.82 -0.58
CA ASP A 260 2.14 2.39 -0.73
C ASP A 260 1.78 1.87 -2.14
N VAL A 261 1.65 2.74 -3.14
CA VAL A 261 1.53 2.35 -4.55
C VAL A 261 2.85 2.63 -5.24
N ILE A 262 3.36 1.66 -5.98
CA ILE A 262 4.59 1.80 -6.75
C ILE A 262 4.25 1.51 -8.21
N LEU A 263 4.46 2.50 -9.09
CA LEU A 263 4.28 2.41 -10.52
C LEU A 263 5.63 2.17 -11.19
N VAL A 264 5.78 1.03 -11.85
CA VAL A 264 6.91 0.71 -12.72
C VAL A 264 6.49 0.98 -14.16
N MET A 265 7.24 1.83 -14.86
CA MET A 265 7.04 2.16 -16.27
C MET A 265 8.26 1.72 -17.08
N ALA A 266 8.03 1.00 -18.16
CA ALA A 266 9.08 0.52 -19.05
C ALA A 266 8.65 0.62 -20.53
N GLU A 267 9.62 0.72 -21.43
CA GLU A 267 9.39 0.97 -22.87
C GLU A 267 8.63 -0.13 -23.61
N ASN A 268 8.73 -1.36 -23.11
CA ASN A 268 8.08 -2.54 -23.67
C ASN A 268 7.83 -3.60 -22.58
N GLU A 269 7.18 -4.68 -22.97
CA GLU A 269 6.78 -5.78 -22.08
C GLU A 269 7.96 -6.50 -21.40
N ILE A 270 9.05 -6.74 -22.14
CA ILE A 270 10.22 -7.46 -21.61
C ILE A 270 10.94 -6.59 -20.57
N ASP A 271 11.13 -5.30 -20.89
CA ASP A 271 11.68 -4.35 -19.94
C ASP A 271 10.77 -4.19 -18.72
N CYS A 272 9.44 -4.17 -18.92
CA CYS A 272 8.47 -4.10 -17.83
C CYS A 272 8.60 -5.29 -16.88
N LEU A 273 8.69 -6.52 -17.40
CA LEU A 273 8.91 -7.71 -16.57
C LEU A 273 10.21 -7.58 -15.78
N ARG A 274 11.32 -7.30 -16.47
CA ARG A 274 12.65 -7.17 -15.84
C ARG A 274 12.65 -6.13 -14.73
N ASP A 275 12.09 -4.96 -14.99
CA ASP A 275 12.18 -3.83 -14.07
C ASP A 275 11.20 -4.01 -12.90
N THR A 276 10.01 -4.57 -13.16
CA THR A 276 9.08 -4.99 -12.12
C THR A 276 9.72 -5.99 -11.16
N MET A 277 10.44 -6.98 -11.69
CA MET A 277 11.12 -8.00 -10.90
C MET A 277 12.25 -7.41 -10.07
N LYS A 278 13.06 -6.51 -10.66
CA LYS A 278 14.09 -5.78 -9.92
C LYS A 278 13.50 -4.95 -8.78
N THR A 279 12.43 -4.19 -9.04
CA THR A 279 11.73 -3.41 -8.02
C THR A 279 11.15 -4.30 -6.92
N ALA A 280 10.57 -5.45 -7.29
CA ALA A 280 10.05 -6.41 -6.33
C ALA A 280 11.14 -6.99 -5.42
N CYS A 281 12.25 -7.43 -6.02
CA CYS A 281 13.42 -7.92 -5.27
C CYS A 281 13.97 -6.84 -4.34
N ALA A 282 14.02 -5.58 -4.78
CA ALA A 282 14.47 -4.46 -3.97
C ALA A 282 13.63 -4.29 -2.71
N LEU A 283 12.32 -4.23 -2.88
CA LEU A 283 11.37 -4.07 -1.78
C LEU A 283 11.45 -5.25 -0.80
N GLN A 284 11.53 -6.48 -1.30
CA GLN A 284 11.53 -7.68 -0.46
C GLN A 284 12.86 -7.93 0.25
N SER A 285 13.99 -7.55 -0.36
CA SER A 285 15.31 -7.70 0.25
C SER A 285 15.48 -6.83 1.50
N SER A 286 14.74 -5.71 1.59
CA SER A 286 14.75 -4.82 2.76
C SER A 286 14.18 -5.48 4.03
N ARG A 287 13.45 -6.60 3.90
CA ARG A 287 12.62 -7.22 4.97
C ARG A 287 11.52 -6.30 5.53
N LEU A 288 11.38 -5.07 5.02
CA LEU A 288 10.37 -4.11 5.44
C LEU A 288 9.08 -4.26 4.63
N PHE A 289 9.20 -4.73 3.38
CA PHE A 289 8.08 -4.80 2.45
C PHE A 289 7.96 -6.20 1.85
N GLU A 290 6.85 -6.87 2.15
CA GLU A 290 6.38 -7.99 1.35
C GLU A 290 5.49 -7.44 0.22
N LEU A 291 5.44 -8.07 -0.96
CA LEU A 291 4.51 -7.64 -2.01
C LEU A 291 3.18 -8.38 -1.91
N ASP A 292 2.08 -7.63 -1.95
CA ASP A 292 0.74 -8.18 -2.09
C ASP A 292 0.42 -8.36 -3.57
N VAL A 293 0.70 -9.57 -4.07
CA VAL A 293 0.44 -9.96 -5.45
C VAL A 293 -1.06 -9.90 -5.80
N ASN A 294 -1.95 -10.07 -4.81
CA ASN A 294 -3.40 -9.99 -5.03
C ASN A 294 -3.89 -8.56 -5.26
N LYS A 295 -3.14 -7.56 -4.79
CA LYS A 295 -3.41 -6.13 -5.01
C LYS A 295 -2.45 -5.48 -5.99
N SER A 296 -1.46 -6.23 -6.48
CA SER A 296 -0.53 -5.77 -7.51
C SER A 296 -1.05 -6.15 -8.90
N PHE A 297 -0.72 -5.32 -9.88
CA PHE A 297 -1.10 -5.51 -11.27
C PHE A 297 0.13 -5.48 -12.14
N PHE A 298 0.23 -6.43 -13.06
CA PHE A 298 1.44 -6.70 -13.81
C PHE A 298 1.17 -6.61 -15.30
N ASN A 299 2.12 -6.03 -16.03
CA ASN A 299 2.07 -5.96 -17.49
C ASN A 299 0.77 -5.37 -18.03
N VAL A 300 0.37 -4.21 -17.55
CA VAL A 300 -0.85 -3.52 -17.97
C VAL A 300 -0.53 -2.38 -18.95
N ASP A 301 -1.52 -1.94 -19.71
CA ASP A 301 -1.44 -0.75 -20.56
C ASP A 301 -2.03 0.47 -19.85
N ALA A 302 -1.91 1.64 -20.49
CA ALA A 302 -2.45 2.88 -19.94
C ALA A 302 -3.98 2.86 -19.84
N GLU A 303 -4.69 2.20 -20.78
CA GLU A 303 -6.16 2.08 -20.74
C GLU A 303 -6.61 1.29 -19.50
N PHE A 304 -5.90 0.23 -19.15
CA PHE A 304 -6.14 -0.50 -17.91
C PHE A 304 -6.01 0.42 -16.69
N LEU A 305 -4.95 1.24 -16.63
CA LEU A 305 -4.72 2.15 -15.50
C LEU A 305 -5.85 3.19 -15.38
N GLU A 306 -6.39 3.68 -16.50
CA GLU A 306 -7.54 4.60 -16.52
C GLU A 306 -8.83 3.96 -16.02
N ARG A 307 -9.01 2.67 -16.30
CA ARG A 307 -10.21 1.89 -15.92
C ARG A 307 -10.10 1.26 -14.53
N MET A 308 -8.92 1.34 -13.91
CA MET A 308 -8.66 0.81 -12.59
C MET A 308 -9.33 1.67 -11.52
N ASP A 309 -9.85 1.04 -10.47
CA ASP A 309 -10.38 1.77 -9.32
C ASP A 309 -9.29 2.64 -8.67
N ALA A 310 -9.62 3.91 -8.44
CA ALA A 310 -8.73 4.95 -7.93
C ALA A 310 -8.01 4.57 -6.62
N ARG A 311 -8.60 3.69 -5.79
CA ARG A 311 -8.01 3.19 -4.54
C ARG A 311 -6.71 2.43 -4.77
N TYR A 312 -6.59 1.71 -5.88
CA TYR A 312 -5.36 1.00 -6.24
C TYR A 312 -4.27 1.93 -6.79
N LEU A 313 -4.62 3.18 -7.12
CA LEU A 313 -3.70 4.25 -7.55
C LEU A 313 -3.32 5.20 -6.40
N GLY A 314 -3.77 4.91 -5.18
CA GLY A 314 -3.48 5.75 -4.00
C GLY A 314 -4.22 7.09 -4.03
N VAL A 315 -5.20 7.22 -4.93
CA VAL A 315 -6.14 8.32 -5.02
C VAL A 315 -7.32 7.97 -4.11
N VAL A 316 -7.19 8.33 -2.83
CA VAL A 316 -8.26 8.28 -1.83
C VAL A 316 -8.39 9.65 -1.20
#